data_AF-A0A3B0J3G0-F1
#
_entry.id   AF-A0A3B0J3G0-F1
#
_cell.length_a   1.000
_cell.length_b   1.000
_cell.length_c   1.000
_cell.angle_alpha   90.00
_cell.angle_beta   90.00
_cell.angle_gamma   90.00
#
_symmetry.space_group_name_H-M   'P 1'
#
loop_
_entity.id
_entity.type
_entity.pdbx_description
1 polymer ?
#
loop_
_entity_poly.entity_id
_entity_poly.type
_entity_poly.pdbx_seq_one_letter_code
_entity_poly.pdbx_strand_id
1 'polypeptide(L)'
;MLASIYDFWLQFMQGFSFVMRYTERSKLLRVLVCCVLSMAILNIVWPLFCVIKAVTKYIVTWRLKMKLARQPTPISIVRSATRRTMLGSPLVWHYYDKLPIAMLLENNGSTVILRISCKWHSMPHLSGGGLAGKYHFVEACFKWGAEHSIDAQKFSLEMQVLHRCHQGSVPFECVAVSYLFAHGHGHGHGHGPLNQITESLRCVAHPNSHMELPPFDLASLMSPFGSSFYRYEGTYDNGGQVLPTLWLICSEIFAISAVQSSQFRALHGIDGKRINWNARPEQPLGNRCLSFYTF
;
A
#
# COMPACT_ATOMS: atom_id res chain seq x y z
N MET A 1 13.82 46.27 23.67
CA MET A 1 13.60 44.82 23.89
C MET A 1 14.91 44.03 23.93
N LEU A 2 15.84 44.22 22.98
CA LEU A 2 17.13 43.52 22.96
C LEU A 2 18.09 43.89 24.13
N ALA A 3 18.12 45.16 24.57
CA ALA A 3 18.98 45.60 25.68
C ALA A 3 18.63 44.92 27.03
N SER A 4 17.34 44.75 27.31
CA SER A 4 16.86 44.11 28.55
C SER A 4 17.20 42.62 28.62
N ILE A 5 17.28 41.92 27.48
CA ILE A 5 17.66 40.50 27.42
C ILE A 5 19.16 40.36 27.72
N TYR A 6 19.98 41.30 27.22
CA TYR A 6 21.42 41.30 27.43
C TYR A 6 21.79 41.51 28.90
N ASP A 7 21.18 42.50 29.57
CA ASP A 7 21.44 42.78 30.99
C ASP A 7 21.02 41.61 31.89
N PHE A 8 19.88 40.98 31.60
CA PHE A 8 19.44 39.78 32.29
C PHE A 8 20.41 38.61 32.11
N TRP A 9 20.90 38.39 30.88
CA TRP A 9 21.86 37.33 30.59
C TRP A 9 23.18 37.52 31.34
N LEU A 10 23.65 38.77 31.45
CA LEU A 10 24.88 39.08 32.18
C LEU A 10 24.74 38.79 33.68
N GLN A 11 23.63 39.21 34.30
CA GLN A 11 23.34 38.93 35.71
C GLN A 11 23.23 37.43 35.98
N PHE A 12 22.56 36.69 35.08
CA PHE A 12 22.45 35.23 35.18
C PHE A 12 23.83 34.56 35.12
N MET A 13 24.68 34.93 34.15
CA MET A 13 26.02 34.34 33.99
C MET A 13 26.93 34.64 35.19
N GLN A 14 26.81 35.82 35.80
CA GLN A 14 27.53 36.17 37.02
C GLN A 14 27.08 35.30 38.21
N GLY A 15 25.76 35.15 38.42
CA GLY A 15 25.21 34.28 39.46
C GLY A 15 25.58 32.80 39.26
N PHE A 16 25.52 32.31 38.03
CA PHE A 16 25.89 30.94 37.68
C PHE A 16 27.37 30.65 37.96
N SER A 17 28.26 31.58 37.57
CA SER A 17 29.70 31.48 37.85
C SER A 17 29.99 31.38 39.36
N PHE A 18 29.25 32.15 40.17
CA PHE A 18 29.36 32.07 41.63
C PHE A 18 28.96 30.69 42.15
N VAL A 19 27.81 30.15 41.74
CA VAL A 19 27.34 28.81 42.13
C VAL A 19 28.36 27.73 41.73
N MET A 20 28.90 27.79 40.52
CA MET A 20 29.90 26.82 40.04
C MET A 20 31.18 26.82 40.89
N ARG A 21 31.67 27.98 41.34
CA ARG A 21 32.83 28.05 42.26
C ARG A 21 32.58 27.35 43.61
N TYR A 22 31.35 27.37 44.12
CA TYR A 22 31.02 26.64 45.36
C TYR A 22 30.89 25.13 45.13
N THR A 23 30.44 24.71 43.93
CA THR A 23 30.32 23.28 43.60
C THR A 23 31.68 22.57 43.63
N GLU A 24 32.79 23.24 43.27
CA GLU A 24 34.14 22.65 43.34
C GLU A 24 34.51 22.16 44.75
N ARG A 25 33.99 22.81 45.80
CA ARG A 25 34.33 22.51 47.20
C ARG A 25 33.46 21.45 47.86
N SER A 26 32.32 21.05 47.27
CA SER A 26 31.40 20.06 47.86
C SER A 26 30.93 19.02 46.84
N LYS A 27 31.06 17.72 47.18
CA LYS A 27 30.57 16.62 46.34
C LYS A 27 29.04 16.61 46.24
N LEU A 28 28.35 16.92 47.33
CA LEU A 28 26.88 16.89 47.42
C LEU A 28 26.25 17.99 46.55
N LEU A 29 26.82 19.19 46.59
CA LEU A 29 26.36 20.33 45.77
C LEU A 29 26.61 20.09 44.28
N ARG A 30 27.73 19.45 43.92
CA ARG A 30 28.01 19.01 42.54
C ARG A 30 26.93 18.08 42.00
N VAL A 31 26.59 17.03 42.76
CA VAL A 31 25.54 16.08 42.36
C VAL A 31 24.20 16.79 42.17
N LEU A 32 23.82 17.68 43.09
CA LEU A 32 22.57 18.43 43.01
C LEU A 32 22.51 19.32 41.74
N VAL A 33 23.57 20.08 41.46
CA VAL A 33 23.63 20.95 40.26
C VAL A 33 23.62 20.13 38.98
N CYS A 34 24.32 19.00 38.92
CA CYS A 34 24.26 18.08 37.79
C CYS A 34 22.85 17.51 37.57
N CYS A 35 22.15 17.12 38.63
CA CYS A 35 20.78 16.64 38.54
C CYS A 35 19.81 17.72 38.02
N VAL A 36 19.91 18.95 38.55
CA VAL A 36 19.07 20.08 38.12
C VAL A 36 19.33 20.44 36.66
N LEU A 37 20.60 20.52 36.24
CA LEU A 37 20.96 20.79 34.84
C LEU A 37 20.52 19.65 33.91
N SER A 38 20.65 18.39 34.34
CA SER A 38 20.19 17.24 33.55
C SER A 38 18.67 17.26 33.37
N MET A 39 17.91 17.55 34.43
CA MET A 39 16.45 17.69 34.36
C MET A 39 16.04 18.88 33.48
N ALA A 40 16.76 20.00 33.54
CA ALA A 40 16.53 21.15 32.66
C ALA A 40 16.81 20.81 31.19
N ILE A 41 17.91 20.10 30.90
CA ILE A 41 18.25 19.63 29.55
C ILE A 41 17.17 18.67 29.03
N LEU A 42 16.75 17.69 29.84
CA LEU A 42 15.67 16.77 29.46
C LEU A 42 14.36 17.51 29.18
N ASN A 43 14.00 18.49 30.00
CA ASN A 43 12.81 19.32 29.81
C ASN A 43 12.86 20.22 28.57
N ILE A 44 14.03 20.49 27.99
CA ILE A 44 14.17 21.29 26.76
C ILE A 44 14.31 20.39 25.53
N VAL A 45 15.17 19.37 25.61
CA VAL A 45 15.49 18.48 24.49
C VAL A 45 14.31 17.57 24.17
N TRP A 46 13.57 17.08 25.17
CA TRP A 46 12.45 16.17 24.94
C TRP A 46 11.29 16.82 24.19
N PRO A 47 10.79 18.02 24.56
CA PRO A 47 9.78 18.71 23.76
C PRO A 47 10.28 19.06 22.36
N LEU A 48 11.53 19.50 22.21
CA LEU A 48 12.11 19.82 20.90
C LEU A 48 12.14 18.58 20.00
N PHE A 49 12.58 17.43 20.51
CA PHE A 49 12.56 16.16 19.79
C PHE A 49 11.13 15.76 19.40
N CYS A 50 10.17 15.89 20.31
CA CYS A 50 8.75 15.64 20.03
C CYS A 50 8.21 16.55 18.91
N VAL A 51 8.55 17.84 18.94
CA VAL A 51 8.16 18.81 17.89
C VAL A 51 8.81 18.45 16.56
N ILE A 52 10.12 18.15 16.52
CA ILE A 52 10.81 17.73 15.29
C ILE A 52 10.15 16.48 14.70
N LYS A 53 9.83 15.48 15.54
CA LYS A 53 9.15 14.24 15.12
C LYS A 53 7.73 14.53 14.59
N ALA A 54 6.99 15.43 15.24
CA ALA A 54 5.66 15.83 14.80
C ALA A 54 5.70 16.59 13.46
N VAL A 55 6.62 17.54 13.31
CA VAL A 55 6.82 18.33 12.09
C VAL A 55 7.27 17.44 10.93
N THR A 56 8.24 16.55 11.14
CA THR A 56 8.68 15.59 10.12
C THR A 56 7.54 14.67 9.70
N LYS A 57 6.78 14.10 10.65
CA LYS A 57 5.57 13.31 10.35
C LYS A 57 4.54 14.11 9.56
N TYR A 58 4.29 15.37 9.94
CA TYR A 58 3.36 16.26 9.25
C TYR A 58 3.78 16.52 7.81
N ILE A 59 5.06 16.89 7.58
CA ILE A 59 5.60 17.13 6.24
C ILE A 59 5.50 15.88 5.36
N VAL A 60 5.86 14.71 5.89
CA VAL A 60 5.74 13.43 5.17
C VAL A 60 4.28 13.15 4.80
N THR A 61 3.36 13.30 5.76
CA THR A 61 1.92 13.08 5.55
C THR A 61 1.35 14.05 4.52
N TRP A 62 1.74 15.33 4.58
CA TRP A 62 1.30 16.35 3.63
C TRP A 62 1.79 16.06 2.21
N ARG A 63 3.07 15.72 2.04
CA ARG A 63 3.64 15.32 0.73
C ARG A 63 2.93 14.10 0.16
N LEU A 64 2.63 13.11 1.02
CA LEU A 64 1.89 11.92 0.62
C LEU A 64 0.47 12.27 0.13
N LYS A 65 -0.28 13.06 0.90
CA LYS A 65 -1.63 13.53 0.51
C LYS A 65 -1.61 14.29 -0.82
N MET A 66 -0.63 15.17 -1.01
CA MET A 66 -0.43 15.90 -2.28
C MET A 66 -0.16 14.96 -3.45
N LYS A 67 0.68 13.92 -3.25
CA LYS A 67 0.96 12.90 -4.29
C LYS A 67 -0.29 12.10 -4.64
N LEU A 68 -1.05 11.67 -3.64
CA LEU A 68 -2.31 10.95 -3.80
C LEU A 68 -3.36 11.77 -4.56
N ALA A 69 -3.57 13.03 -4.16
CA ALA A 69 -4.55 13.92 -4.79
C ALA A 69 -4.25 14.21 -6.28
N ARG A 70 -2.97 14.14 -6.68
CA ARG A 70 -2.54 14.35 -8.07
C ARG A 70 -2.73 13.13 -8.97
N GLN A 71 -2.98 11.95 -8.41
CA GLN A 71 -3.01 10.68 -9.15
C GLN A 71 -4.28 9.87 -8.84
N PRO A 72 -5.48 10.44 -9.09
CA PRO A 72 -6.74 9.78 -8.75
C PRO A 72 -6.93 8.52 -9.61
N THR A 73 -7.48 7.48 -9.00
CA THR A 73 -7.65 6.12 -9.55
C THR A 73 -9.02 5.61 -9.08
N PRO A 74 -9.74 4.78 -9.84
CA PRO A 74 -9.39 4.15 -11.13
C PRO A 74 -9.53 5.05 -12.35
N ILE A 75 -9.09 4.56 -13.52
CA ILE A 75 -9.26 5.22 -14.82
C ILE A 75 -9.90 4.27 -15.84
N SER A 76 -10.48 4.83 -16.90
CA SER A 76 -10.78 4.07 -18.12
C SER A 76 -9.55 4.02 -19.03
N ILE A 77 -9.14 2.83 -19.44
CA ILE A 77 -8.03 2.59 -20.35
C ILE A 77 -8.57 2.68 -21.78
N VAL A 78 -8.20 3.73 -22.50
CA VAL A 78 -8.55 3.88 -23.92
C VAL A 78 -7.42 3.33 -24.77
N ARG A 79 -7.60 2.14 -25.36
CA ARG A 79 -6.53 1.39 -26.07
C ARG A 79 -5.87 2.23 -27.16
N SER A 80 -6.66 2.93 -27.95
CA SER A 80 -6.20 3.78 -29.05
C SER A 80 -5.36 4.98 -28.61
N ALA A 81 -5.54 5.45 -27.36
CA ALA A 81 -4.79 6.56 -26.80
C ALA A 81 -3.51 6.12 -26.07
N THR A 82 -3.25 4.82 -25.96
CA THR A 82 -2.09 4.31 -25.23
C THR A 82 -0.80 4.43 -26.04
N ARG A 83 0.27 4.90 -25.38
CA ARG A 83 1.60 4.92 -25.98
C ARG A 83 2.20 3.51 -25.97
N ARG A 84 2.49 2.95 -27.14
CA ARG A 84 3.23 1.68 -27.21
C ARG A 84 4.68 1.88 -26.75
N THR A 85 5.14 1.02 -25.86
CA THR A 85 6.50 1.03 -25.33
C THR A 85 7.08 -0.37 -25.39
N MET A 86 8.25 -0.52 -26.01
CA MET A 86 8.96 -1.80 -26.02
C MET A 86 9.70 -2.01 -24.70
N LEU A 87 9.58 -3.22 -24.16
CA LEU A 87 10.29 -3.65 -22.97
C LEU A 87 11.71 -4.09 -23.31
N GLY A 88 12.70 -3.62 -22.54
CA GLY A 88 14.06 -4.16 -22.62
C GLY A 88 14.23 -5.54 -21.95
N SER A 89 13.29 -5.93 -21.10
CA SER A 89 13.21 -7.25 -20.46
C SER A 89 11.76 -7.54 -20.04
N PRO A 90 11.32 -8.81 -20.06
CA PRO A 90 9.96 -9.15 -19.65
C PRO A 90 9.75 -8.91 -18.15
N LEU A 91 8.48 -8.77 -17.74
CA LEU A 91 8.09 -8.85 -16.34
C LEU A 91 8.29 -10.30 -15.85
N VAL A 92 8.98 -10.48 -14.73
CA VAL A 92 9.33 -11.80 -14.19
C VAL A 92 8.66 -11.98 -12.83
N TRP A 93 7.93 -13.09 -12.71
CA TRP A 93 7.22 -13.50 -11.51
C TRP A 93 8.01 -14.59 -10.79
N HIS A 94 8.50 -14.30 -9.59
CA HIS A 94 9.33 -15.23 -8.83
C HIS A 94 8.51 -15.89 -7.73
N TYR A 95 8.65 -17.22 -7.60
CA TYR A 95 8.05 -18.05 -6.53
C TYR A 95 6.52 -18.06 -6.45
N TYR A 96 5.82 -17.62 -7.51
CA TYR A 96 4.36 -17.67 -7.58
C TYR A 96 3.82 -19.10 -7.74
N ASP A 97 4.65 -20.01 -8.24
CA ASP A 97 4.41 -21.45 -8.38
C ASP A 97 4.66 -22.23 -7.08
N LYS A 98 5.14 -21.56 -6.02
CA LYS A 98 5.42 -22.19 -4.73
C LYS A 98 4.22 -22.07 -3.80
N LEU A 99 3.92 -23.17 -3.13
CA LEU A 99 2.88 -23.22 -2.12
C LEU A 99 3.31 -22.37 -0.89
N PRO A 100 2.50 -21.41 -0.43
CA PRO A 100 2.76 -20.72 0.81
C PRO A 100 2.54 -21.64 2.01
N ILE A 101 3.07 -21.24 3.16
CA ILE A 101 2.89 -21.96 4.44
C ILE A 101 1.44 -21.84 4.91
N ALA A 102 0.87 -20.64 4.79
CA ALA A 102 -0.49 -20.33 5.19
C ALA A 102 -1.08 -19.25 4.28
N MET A 103 -2.40 -19.27 4.14
CA MET A 103 -3.17 -18.26 3.41
C MET A 103 -4.31 -17.76 4.28
N LEU A 104 -4.42 -16.44 4.44
CA LEU A 104 -5.46 -15.79 5.22
C LEU A 104 -6.40 -15.04 4.29
N LEU A 105 -7.69 -15.39 4.33
CA LEU A 105 -8.76 -14.64 3.70
C LEU A 105 -9.46 -13.81 4.77
N GLU A 106 -9.59 -12.51 4.54
CA GLU A 106 -10.16 -11.57 5.50
C GLU A 106 -11.20 -10.68 4.81
N ASN A 107 -12.33 -10.43 5.46
CA ASN A 107 -13.20 -9.31 5.13
C ASN A 107 -12.85 -8.13 6.04
N ASN A 108 -12.20 -7.10 5.49
CA ASN A 108 -11.79 -5.92 6.27
C ASN A 108 -12.92 -4.90 6.48
N GLY A 109 -14.16 -5.25 6.11
CA GLY A 109 -15.34 -4.38 6.14
C GLY A 109 -15.53 -3.46 4.93
N SER A 110 -14.60 -3.48 3.96
CA SER A 110 -14.71 -2.76 2.67
C SER A 110 -14.51 -3.68 1.47
N THR A 111 -13.67 -4.70 1.60
CA THR A 111 -13.30 -5.66 0.56
C THR A 111 -12.87 -6.97 1.22
N VAL A 112 -12.64 -7.98 0.38
CA VAL A 112 -11.96 -9.21 0.77
C VAL A 112 -10.49 -9.06 0.44
N ILE A 113 -9.63 -9.46 1.37
CA ILE A 113 -8.19 -9.44 1.23
C ILE A 113 -7.65 -10.85 1.43
N LEU A 114 -6.84 -11.31 0.48
CA LEU A 114 -6.01 -12.51 0.58
C LEU A 114 -4.58 -12.09 0.95
N ARG A 115 -4.06 -12.67 2.03
CA ARG A 115 -2.65 -12.56 2.43
C ARG A 115 -2.03 -13.94 2.56
N ILE A 116 -0.71 -13.99 2.48
CA ILE A 116 0.04 -15.25 2.56
C ILE A 116 1.15 -15.14 3.62
N SER A 117 1.54 -16.27 4.17
CA SER A 117 2.78 -16.43 4.90
C SER A 117 3.69 -17.39 4.14
N CYS A 118 4.93 -16.99 3.92
CA CYS A 118 5.92 -17.75 3.16
C CYS A 118 7.25 -17.84 3.91
N LYS A 119 8.08 -18.82 3.55
CA LYS A 119 9.50 -18.81 3.93
C LYS A 119 10.17 -17.58 3.31
N TRP A 120 11.08 -16.93 4.03
CA TRP A 120 11.80 -15.74 3.55
C TRP A 120 12.35 -15.94 2.13
N HIS A 121 13.04 -17.06 1.89
CA HIS A 121 13.72 -17.35 0.62
C HIS A 121 12.78 -17.69 -0.54
N SER A 122 11.48 -17.78 -0.29
CA SER A 122 10.45 -18.10 -1.29
C SER A 122 9.32 -17.07 -1.29
N MET A 123 9.59 -15.84 -0.81
CA MET A 123 8.62 -14.76 -0.84
C MET A 123 8.31 -14.36 -2.29
N PRO A 124 7.04 -14.48 -2.75
CA PRO A 124 6.66 -14.12 -4.11
C PRO A 124 6.97 -12.65 -4.40
N HIS A 125 7.56 -12.37 -5.56
CA HIS A 125 7.90 -11.01 -5.95
C HIS A 125 8.02 -10.81 -7.46
N LEU A 126 7.87 -9.55 -7.88
CA LEU A 126 8.05 -9.09 -9.26
C LEU A 126 9.43 -8.45 -9.46
N SER A 127 9.96 -8.59 -10.67
CA SER A 127 11.15 -7.89 -11.17
C SER A 127 11.11 -7.81 -12.71
N GLY A 128 12.08 -7.12 -13.34
CA GLY A 128 12.07 -6.95 -14.80
C GLY A 128 10.94 -6.01 -15.25
N GLY A 129 10.55 -6.06 -16.53
CA GLY A 129 9.39 -5.29 -17.03
C GLY A 129 9.52 -3.76 -16.89
N GLY A 130 10.75 -3.25 -16.76
CA GLY A 130 11.01 -1.83 -16.46
C GLY A 130 10.68 -1.42 -15.02
N LEU A 131 10.60 -2.37 -14.08
CA LEU A 131 10.55 -2.11 -12.64
C LEU A 131 11.94 -1.78 -12.09
N ALA A 132 12.01 -0.85 -11.15
CA ALA A 132 13.27 -0.34 -10.59
C ALA A 132 13.89 -1.23 -9.49
N GLY A 133 13.23 -2.34 -9.13
CA GLY A 133 13.66 -3.19 -8.02
C GLY A 133 12.83 -4.46 -7.90
N LYS A 134 12.97 -5.13 -6.75
CA LYS A 134 12.17 -6.32 -6.40
C LYS A 134 10.96 -5.92 -5.58
N TYR A 135 9.77 -6.22 -6.09
CA TYR A 135 8.50 -5.85 -5.46
C TYR A 135 7.84 -7.10 -4.88
N HIS A 136 7.87 -7.24 -3.55
CA HIS A 136 7.36 -8.41 -2.84
C HIS A 136 5.85 -8.34 -2.66
N PHE A 137 5.16 -9.47 -2.85
CA PHE A 137 3.73 -9.59 -2.63
C PHE A 137 3.33 -9.11 -1.22
N VAL A 138 2.24 -8.37 -1.12
CA VAL A 138 1.70 -7.89 0.16
C VAL A 138 0.32 -8.50 0.38
N GLU A 139 -0.57 -8.30 -0.59
CA GLU A 139 -1.96 -8.74 -0.51
C GLU A 139 -2.62 -8.75 -1.90
N ALA A 140 -3.70 -9.51 -2.05
CA ALA A 140 -4.63 -9.37 -3.17
C ALA A 140 -6.00 -8.96 -2.63
N CYS A 141 -6.59 -7.88 -3.15
CA CYS A 141 -7.94 -7.46 -2.78
C CYS A 141 -8.90 -7.55 -3.97
N PHE A 142 -10.20 -7.62 -3.67
CA PHE A 142 -11.24 -7.89 -4.65
C PHE A 142 -12.26 -6.75 -4.75
N LYS A 143 -12.47 -6.25 -5.96
CA LYS A 143 -13.45 -5.20 -6.27
C LYS A 143 -14.56 -5.78 -7.16
N TRP A 144 -15.77 -5.96 -6.64
CA TRP A 144 -16.91 -6.45 -7.43
C TRP A 144 -17.74 -5.28 -7.94
N GLY A 145 -17.98 -5.33 -9.26
CA GLY A 145 -18.00 -4.13 -10.09
C GLY A 145 -16.58 -3.60 -10.22
N ALA A 146 -15.85 -3.97 -11.27
CA ALA A 146 -14.45 -3.59 -11.44
C ALA A 146 -14.25 -2.07 -11.39
N GLU A 147 -13.11 -1.65 -10.85
CA GLU A 147 -12.73 -0.25 -10.73
C GLU A 147 -12.28 0.30 -12.09
N HIS A 148 -11.37 -0.41 -12.75
CA HIS A 148 -10.89 -0.09 -14.09
C HIS A 148 -11.85 -0.58 -15.17
N SER A 149 -11.85 0.15 -16.29
CA SER A 149 -12.46 -0.28 -17.55
C SER A 149 -11.46 -0.23 -18.68
N ILE A 150 -11.76 -0.93 -19.77
CA ILE A 150 -10.99 -0.86 -21.01
C ILE A 150 -11.95 -0.49 -22.13
N ASP A 151 -11.68 0.59 -22.86
CA ASP A 151 -12.56 1.18 -23.89
C ASP A 151 -14.00 1.35 -23.39
N ALA A 152 -14.14 1.90 -22.16
CA ALA A 152 -15.40 2.05 -21.43
C ALA A 152 -16.17 0.74 -21.11
N GLN A 153 -15.61 -0.44 -21.44
CA GLN A 153 -16.18 -1.72 -21.06
C GLN A 153 -15.94 -1.99 -19.57
N LYS A 154 -17.03 -2.17 -18.82
CA LYS A 154 -17.02 -2.53 -17.41
C LYS A 154 -16.88 -4.04 -17.20
N PHE A 155 -16.18 -4.41 -16.13
CA PHE A 155 -15.94 -5.79 -15.74
C PHE A 155 -16.66 -6.10 -14.42
N SER A 156 -16.92 -7.38 -14.18
CA SER A 156 -17.75 -7.86 -13.07
C SER A 156 -16.98 -7.99 -11.76
N LEU A 157 -15.69 -8.33 -11.86
CA LEU A 157 -14.76 -8.38 -10.75
C LEU A 157 -13.41 -7.84 -11.23
N GLU A 158 -12.68 -7.20 -10.32
CA GLU A 158 -11.28 -6.86 -10.47
C GLU A 158 -10.51 -7.36 -9.24
N MET A 159 -9.42 -8.08 -9.49
CA MET A 159 -8.46 -8.46 -8.44
C MET A 159 -7.25 -7.55 -8.54
N GLN A 160 -6.93 -6.86 -7.44
CA GLN A 160 -5.82 -5.92 -7.33
C GLN A 160 -4.76 -6.52 -6.40
N VAL A 161 -3.60 -6.87 -6.95
CA VAL A 161 -2.50 -7.52 -6.25
C VAL A 161 -1.44 -6.49 -5.92
N LEU A 162 -1.28 -6.15 -4.64
CA LEU A 162 -0.32 -5.18 -4.17
C LEU A 162 1.04 -5.83 -3.91
N HIS A 163 2.08 -5.17 -4.36
CA HIS A 163 3.48 -5.49 -4.08
C HIS A 163 4.23 -4.27 -3.54
N ARG A 164 5.23 -4.51 -2.71
CA ARG A 164 6.06 -3.46 -2.11
C ARG A 164 7.55 -3.74 -2.29
N CYS A 165 8.28 -2.72 -2.68
CA CYS A 165 9.74 -2.70 -2.67
C CYS A 165 10.22 -2.09 -1.34
N HIS A 166 11.13 -2.79 -0.66
CA HIS A 166 11.75 -2.31 0.58
C HIS A 166 13.13 -1.66 0.35
N GLN A 167 13.58 -1.60 -0.91
CA GLN A 167 14.84 -0.96 -1.26
C GLN A 167 14.65 0.56 -1.24
N GLY A 168 15.50 1.27 -0.51
CA GLY A 168 15.57 2.72 -0.62
C GLY A 168 16.02 3.10 -2.04
N SER A 169 15.48 4.20 -2.58
CA SER A 169 15.77 4.78 -3.92
C SER A 169 14.92 4.33 -5.12
N VAL A 170 13.77 3.66 -4.93
CA VAL A 170 12.82 3.43 -6.03
C VAL A 170 11.84 4.60 -6.23
N PRO A 171 11.40 4.90 -7.47
CA PRO A 171 10.44 5.98 -7.73
C PRO A 171 9.05 5.70 -7.14
N PHE A 172 8.68 4.41 -7.06
CA PHE A 172 7.46 3.91 -6.45
C PHE A 172 7.78 2.78 -5.49
N GLU A 173 7.38 2.92 -4.23
CA GLU A 173 7.50 1.85 -3.23
C GLU A 173 6.47 0.74 -3.48
N CYS A 174 5.32 1.07 -4.07
CA CYS A 174 4.24 0.13 -4.33
C CYS A 174 3.98 -0.05 -5.83
N VAL A 175 3.76 -1.29 -6.22
CA VAL A 175 3.27 -1.70 -7.55
C VAL A 175 2.00 -2.49 -7.33
N ALA A 176 0.96 -2.27 -8.12
CA ALA A 176 -0.25 -3.09 -8.08
C ALA A 176 -0.51 -3.69 -9.46
N VAL A 177 -0.80 -4.99 -9.49
CA VAL A 177 -1.23 -5.70 -10.69
C VAL A 177 -2.75 -5.85 -10.66
N SER A 178 -3.42 -5.44 -11.73
CA SER A 178 -4.88 -5.56 -11.87
C SER A 178 -5.24 -6.65 -12.87
N TYR A 179 -6.17 -7.53 -12.46
CA TYR A 179 -6.76 -8.58 -13.27
C TYR A 179 -8.27 -8.34 -13.38
N LEU A 180 -8.80 -8.31 -14.61
CA LEU A 180 -10.20 -7.97 -14.89
C LEU A 180 -10.98 -9.22 -15.29
N PHE A 181 -12.20 -9.35 -14.77
CA PHE A 181 -13.04 -10.54 -14.96
C PHE A 181 -14.42 -10.19 -15.55
N ALA A 182 -14.85 -10.91 -16.58
CA ALA A 182 -16.16 -10.76 -17.23
C ALA A 182 -17.02 -12.03 -17.11
N HIS A 183 -18.35 -11.87 -17.18
CA HIS A 183 -19.26 -13.00 -17.32
C HIS A 183 -19.13 -13.63 -18.71
N GLY A 184 -19.05 -14.96 -18.77
CA GLY A 184 -19.16 -15.75 -20.01
C GLY A 184 -18.00 -15.64 -21.01
N HIS A 185 -17.17 -14.60 -20.93
CA HIS A 185 -16.02 -14.37 -21.80
C HIS A 185 -14.73 -14.26 -20.98
N GLY A 186 -13.78 -15.16 -21.23
CA GLY A 186 -12.42 -15.13 -20.69
C GLY A 186 -11.70 -16.47 -20.76
N HIS A 187 -10.38 -16.46 -20.59
CA HIS A 187 -9.61 -17.69 -20.36
C HIS A 187 -9.79 -18.15 -18.89
N GLY A 188 -9.97 -19.46 -18.65
CA GLY A 188 -9.90 -20.04 -17.30
C GLY A 188 -11.14 -20.81 -16.84
N HIS A 189 -10.87 -22.03 -16.36
CA HIS A 189 -11.78 -23.10 -16.00
C HIS A 189 -12.49 -22.84 -14.67
N GLY A 190 -13.79 -23.17 -14.59
CA GLY A 190 -14.63 -23.05 -13.39
C GLY A 190 -14.27 -23.99 -12.23
N HIS A 191 -12.99 -24.28 -11.98
CA HIS A 191 -12.48 -25.18 -10.92
C HIS A 191 -11.15 -24.73 -10.26
N GLY A 192 -10.67 -23.51 -10.52
CA GLY A 192 -9.40 -23.01 -9.96
C GLY A 192 -9.49 -22.40 -8.54
N PRO A 193 -8.41 -21.81 -8.02
CA PRO A 193 -8.38 -21.18 -6.69
C PRO A 193 -9.43 -20.09 -6.44
N LEU A 194 -9.93 -19.43 -7.51
CA LEU A 194 -11.03 -18.48 -7.38
C LEU A 194 -12.29 -19.16 -6.84
N ASN A 195 -12.59 -20.42 -7.20
CA ASN A 195 -13.69 -21.16 -6.59
C ASN A 195 -13.48 -21.37 -5.10
N GLN A 196 -12.27 -21.78 -4.71
CA GLN A 196 -11.95 -22.01 -3.31
C GLN A 196 -12.14 -20.73 -2.49
N ILE A 197 -11.73 -19.58 -3.03
CA ILE A 197 -11.99 -18.27 -2.42
C ILE A 197 -13.49 -18.02 -2.33
N THR A 198 -14.23 -18.14 -3.43
CA THR A 198 -15.64 -17.74 -3.49
C THR A 198 -16.54 -18.64 -2.64
N GLU A 199 -16.26 -19.94 -2.56
CA GLU A 199 -16.92 -20.90 -1.65
C GLU A 199 -16.64 -20.61 -0.18
N SER A 200 -15.45 -20.07 0.12
CA SER A 200 -15.02 -19.72 1.47
C SER A 200 -15.58 -18.37 1.94
N LEU A 201 -16.06 -17.50 1.04
CA LEU A 201 -16.60 -16.18 1.38
C LEU A 201 -17.72 -16.21 2.42
N ARG A 202 -18.50 -17.30 2.49
CA ARG A 202 -19.55 -17.49 3.50
C ARG A 202 -19.00 -17.47 4.94
N CYS A 203 -17.76 -17.91 5.13
CA CYS A 203 -17.10 -17.97 6.44
C CYS A 203 -16.51 -16.60 6.83
N VAL A 204 -16.35 -15.69 5.87
CA VAL A 204 -15.91 -14.30 6.09
C VAL A 204 -17.00 -13.29 5.73
N ALA A 205 -18.26 -13.66 5.94
CA ALA A 205 -19.41 -12.88 5.50
C ALA A 205 -19.57 -11.52 6.19
N HIS A 206 -18.92 -11.32 7.34
CA HIS A 206 -19.06 -10.12 8.19
C HIS A 206 -17.74 -9.34 8.28
N PRO A 207 -17.78 -8.02 8.52
CA PRO A 207 -16.57 -7.22 8.67
C PRO A 207 -15.68 -7.75 9.82
N ASN A 208 -14.37 -7.62 9.64
CA ASN A 208 -13.32 -8.07 10.56
C ASN A 208 -13.25 -9.59 10.80
N SER A 209 -14.00 -10.37 10.03
CA SER A 209 -13.88 -11.83 10.03
C SER A 209 -12.73 -12.27 9.12
N HIS A 210 -12.08 -13.36 9.51
CA HIS A 210 -10.98 -13.94 8.76
C HIS A 210 -11.02 -15.46 8.88
N MET A 211 -10.38 -16.14 7.93
CA MET A 211 -10.22 -17.58 7.94
C MET A 211 -8.94 -17.98 7.23
N GLU A 212 -8.38 -19.11 7.64
CA GLU A 212 -7.30 -19.75 6.91
C GLU A 212 -7.87 -20.56 5.73
N LEU A 213 -7.24 -20.42 4.57
CA LEU A 213 -7.55 -21.21 3.38
C LEU A 213 -6.54 -22.36 3.25
N PRO A 214 -6.97 -23.54 2.75
CA PRO A 214 -6.05 -24.52 2.21
C PRO A 214 -5.08 -23.84 1.22
N PRO A 215 -3.76 -23.94 1.40
CA PRO A 215 -2.83 -23.26 0.51
C PRO A 215 -2.96 -23.73 -0.96
N PHE A 216 -2.81 -22.79 -1.90
CA PHE A 216 -2.64 -23.04 -3.33
C PHE A 216 -1.46 -22.21 -3.88
N ASP A 217 -0.89 -22.54 -5.03
CA ASP A 217 0.13 -21.67 -5.63
C ASP A 217 -0.52 -20.38 -6.16
N LEU A 218 0.13 -19.23 -6.01
CA LEU A 218 -0.47 -17.98 -6.46
C LEU A 218 -0.59 -17.90 -7.98
N ALA A 219 0.28 -18.57 -8.74
CA ALA A 219 0.25 -18.57 -10.20
C ALA A 219 -1.06 -19.15 -10.77
N SER A 220 -1.71 -20.08 -10.06
CA SER A 220 -3.01 -20.64 -10.44
C SER A 220 -4.19 -19.70 -10.16
N LEU A 221 -4.04 -18.70 -9.27
CA LEU A 221 -5.03 -17.65 -9.04
C LEU A 221 -4.80 -16.43 -9.94
N MET A 222 -3.54 -16.02 -10.09
CA MET A 222 -3.12 -14.85 -10.86
C MET A 222 -2.07 -15.28 -11.89
N SER A 223 -2.51 -15.45 -13.14
CA SER A 223 -1.64 -15.90 -14.22
C SER A 223 -0.45 -14.95 -14.40
N PRO A 224 0.79 -15.45 -14.28
CA PRO A 224 1.98 -14.68 -14.60
C PRO A 224 2.00 -14.24 -16.07
N PHE A 225 2.39 -13.00 -16.32
CA PHE A 225 2.59 -12.47 -17.67
C PHE A 225 3.91 -11.71 -17.77
N GLY A 226 4.55 -11.77 -18.93
CA GLY A 226 5.85 -11.12 -19.19
C GLY A 226 5.76 -9.82 -19.99
N SER A 227 4.67 -9.62 -20.73
CA SER A 227 4.45 -8.49 -21.62
C SER A 227 2.93 -8.27 -21.79
N SER A 228 2.55 -7.34 -22.67
CA SER A 228 1.14 -7.06 -22.98
C SER A 228 0.36 -6.60 -21.76
N PHE A 229 0.81 -5.51 -21.13
CA PHE A 229 0.10 -4.89 -20.01
C PHE A 229 0.10 -3.37 -20.14
N TYR A 230 -0.92 -2.74 -19.57
CA TYR A 230 -0.97 -1.28 -19.45
C TYR A 230 -0.24 -0.85 -18.18
N ARG A 231 0.42 0.31 -18.22
CA ARG A 231 1.09 0.86 -17.06
C ARG A 231 0.86 2.36 -16.95
N TYR A 232 0.54 2.80 -15.73
CA TYR A 232 0.36 4.22 -15.39
C TYR A 232 0.53 4.45 -13.89
N GLU A 233 0.66 5.72 -13.49
CA GLU A 233 0.81 6.11 -12.08
C GLU A 233 -0.55 6.43 -11.45
N GLY A 234 -0.80 5.91 -10.26
CA GLY A 234 -2.09 6.03 -9.61
C GLY A 234 -2.05 5.79 -8.11
N THR A 235 -3.20 5.39 -7.59
CA THR A 235 -3.43 5.19 -6.16
C THR A 235 -4.15 3.87 -5.90
N TYR A 236 -3.51 2.98 -5.15
CA TYR A 236 -4.13 1.77 -4.62
C TYR A 236 -4.97 2.10 -3.39
N ASP A 237 -6.11 1.43 -3.24
CA ASP A 237 -7.04 1.63 -2.13
C ASP A 237 -7.83 0.36 -1.83
N ASN A 238 -7.64 -0.21 -0.65
CA ASN A 238 -8.37 -1.39 -0.18
C ASN A 238 -9.47 -1.04 0.86
N GLY A 239 -9.81 0.24 1.00
CA GLY A 239 -10.73 0.77 2.02
C GLY A 239 -10.10 1.02 3.40
N GLY A 240 -8.99 0.36 3.73
CA GLY A 240 -8.24 0.57 4.97
C GLY A 240 -6.95 1.39 4.79
N GLN A 241 -6.32 1.29 3.62
CA GLN A 241 -5.09 2.02 3.29
C GLN A 241 -5.14 2.55 1.86
N VAL A 242 -4.52 3.72 1.67
CA VAL A 242 -4.40 4.40 0.38
C VAL A 242 -2.92 4.66 0.09
N LEU A 243 -2.41 4.15 -1.03
CA LEU A 243 -0.97 4.14 -1.34
C LEU A 243 -0.67 4.65 -2.76
N PRO A 244 0.29 5.57 -2.96
CA PRO A 244 0.78 5.92 -4.29
C PRO A 244 1.40 4.69 -4.94
N THR A 245 0.94 4.35 -6.14
CA THR A 245 1.18 3.03 -6.73
C THR A 245 1.43 3.14 -8.22
N LEU A 246 2.39 2.37 -8.71
CA LEU A 246 2.55 2.10 -10.12
C LEU A 246 1.63 0.94 -10.52
N TRP A 247 0.66 1.19 -11.39
CA TRP A 247 -0.28 0.16 -11.84
C TRP A 247 0.27 -0.61 -13.03
N LEU A 248 0.08 -1.92 -13.01
CA LEU A 248 0.26 -2.84 -14.14
C LEU A 248 -1.09 -3.52 -14.38
N ILE A 249 -1.78 -3.21 -15.47
CA ILE A 249 -3.09 -3.76 -15.79
C ILE A 249 -2.91 -4.87 -16.82
N CYS A 250 -3.23 -6.10 -16.45
CA CYS A 250 -3.18 -7.24 -17.35
C CYS A 250 -4.13 -7.00 -18.54
N SER A 251 -3.67 -7.23 -19.78
CA SER A 251 -4.53 -7.06 -20.95
C SER A 251 -5.51 -8.20 -21.16
N GLU A 252 -5.25 -9.36 -20.56
CA GLU A 252 -6.13 -10.52 -20.63
C GLU A 252 -7.35 -10.34 -19.72
N ILE A 253 -8.50 -10.83 -20.20
CA ILE A 253 -9.75 -10.82 -19.46
C ILE A 253 -10.07 -12.25 -19.03
N PHE A 254 -10.38 -12.40 -17.75
CA PHE A 254 -10.65 -13.69 -17.12
C PHE A 254 -12.15 -13.92 -16.98
N ALA A 255 -12.56 -15.20 -16.94
CA ALA A 255 -13.96 -15.52 -16.76
C ALA A 255 -14.36 -15.54 -15.29
N ILE A 256 -15.56 -15.06 -14.97
CA ILE A 256 -16.22 -15.26 -13.68
C ILE A 256 -17.69 -15.65 -13.87
N SER A 257 -18.17 -16.61 -13.09
CA SER A 257 -19.58 -17.00 -13.12
C SER A 257 -20.47 -16.03 -12.33
N ALA A 258 -21.76 -16.03 -12.65
CA ALA A 258 -22.75 -15.27 -11.88
C ALA A 258 -22.83 -15.76 -10.42
N VAL A 259 -22.63 -17.06 -10.19
CA VAL A 259 -22.61 -17.67 -8.85
C VAL A 259 -21.45 -17.13 -8.02
N GLN A 260 -20.22 -17.21 -8.54
CA GLN A 260 -19.03 -16.65 -7.87
C GLN A 260 -19.20 -15.15 -7.58
N SER A 261 -19.69 -14.39 -8.56
CA SER A 261 -19.95 -12.96 -8.40
C SER A 261 -21.01 -12.66 -7.33
N SER A 262 -22.02 -13.54 -7.19
CA SER A 262 -23.06 -13.38 -6.16
C SER A 262 -22.54 -13.63 -4.74
N GLN A 263 -21.53 -14.49 -4.58
CA GLN A 263 -20.90 -14.77 -3.28
C GLN A 263 -20.17 -13.53 -2.73
N PHE A 264 -19.50 -12.75 -3.59
CA PHE A 264 -18.95 -11.45 -3.20
C PHE A 264 -20.03 -10.45 -2.76
N ARG A 265 -21.14 -10.37 -3.50
CA ARG A 265 -22.26 -9.47 -3.16
C ARG A 265 -23.03 -9.85 -1.90
N ALA A 266 -22.80 -11.06 -1.37
CA ALA A 266 -23.41 -11.52 -0.12
C ALA A 266 -22.67 -11.03 1.14
N LEU A 267 -21.48 -10.47 0.98
CA LEU A 267 -20.65 -9.97 2.09
C LEU A 267 -21.23 -8.70 2.70
N HIS A 268 -20.98 -8.51 3.99
CA HIS A 268 -21.39 -7.32 4.74
C HIS A 268 -20.18 -6.40 4.99
N GLY A 269 -20.45 -5.11 4.91
CA GLY A 269 -19.50 -4.05 5.21
C GLY A 269 -19.53 -3.65 6.68
N ILE A 270 -18.67 -2.69 7.02
CA ILE A 270 -18.56 -2.16 8.39
C ILE A 270 -19.86 -1.51 8.90
N ASP A 271 -20.72 -1.05 7.99
CA ASP A 271 -22.04 -0.49 8.29
C ASP A 271 -23.12 -1.55 8.55
N GLY A 272 -22.74 -2.84 8.52
CA GLY A 272 -23.65 -3.98 8.68
C GLY A 272 -24.52 -4.27 7.46
N LYS A 273 -24.40 -3.50 6.37
CA LYS A 273 -25.17 -3.70 5.13
C LYS A 273 -24.41 -4.60 4.18
N ARG A 274 -25.14 -5.22 3.26
CA ARG A 274 -24.52 -5.94 2.14
C ARG A 274 -23.78 -4.98 1.24
N ILE A 275 -22.58 -5.37 0.86
CA ILE A 275 -21.77 -4.64 -0.10
C ILE A 275 -22.18 -5.13 -1.49
N ASN A 276 -23.11 -4.44 -2.13
CA ASN A 276 -23.56 -4.82 -3.49
C ASN A 276 -22.48 -4.57 -4.56
N TRP A 277 -21.62 -3.58 -4.33
CA TRP A 277 -20.47 -3.19 -5.15
C TRP A 277 -19.51 -2.38 -4.28
N ASN A 278 -18.21 -2.42 -4.60
CA ASN A 278 -17.17 -1.69 -3.85
C ASN A 278 -16.10 -1.03 -4.74
N ALA A 279 -16.39 -0.86 -6.04
CA ALA A 279 -15.58 -0.02 -6.90
C ALA A 279 -15.68 1.45 -6.53
N ARG A 280 -14.59 2.19 -6.66
CA ARG A 280 -14.62 3.66 -6.68
C ARG A 280 -14.99 4.18 -8.07
N PRO A 281 -15.57 5.40 -8.16
CA PRO A 281 -15.87 6.02 -9.44
C PRO A 281 -14.58 6.29 -10.24
N GLU A 282 -14.66 6.11 -11.56
CA GLU A 282 -13.56 6.44 -12.47
C GLU A 282 -13.18 7.91 -12.38
N GLN A 283 -11.89 8.14 -12.56
CA GLN A 283 -11.23 9.42 -12.41
C GLN A 283 -10.60 9.81 -13.74
N PRO A 284 -10.46 11.11 -14.04
CA PRO A 284 -9.81 11.56 -15.25
C PRO A 284 -8.34 11.15 -15.28
N LEU A 285 -7.83 10.74 -16.44
CA LEU A 285 -6.41 10.45 -16.63
C LEU A 285 -5.54 11.69 -16.36
N GLY A 286 -6.02 12.88 -16.72
CA GLY A 286 -5.28 14.14 -16.57
C GLY A 286 -3.98 14.13 -17.38
N ASN A 287 -2.90 14.63 -16.79
CA ASN A 287 -1.59 14.75 -17.46
C ASN A 287 -0.73 13.48 -17.37
N ARG A 288 -1.28 12.37 -16.87
CA ARG A 288 -0.54 11.12 -16.67
C ARG A 288 -0.40 10.37 -17.99
N CYS A 289 0.74 9.73 -18.19
CA CYS A 289 0.97 8.89 -19.37
C CYS A 289 0.46 7.47 -19.11
N LEU A 290 -0.42 7.00 -19.99
CA LEU A 290 -0.85 5.60 -20.06
C LEU A 290 -0.11 4.92 -21.21
N SER A 291 0.70 3.91 -20.89
CA SER A 291 1.51 3.20 -21.88
C SER A 291 1.13 1.72 -21.94
N PHE A 292 1.14 1.14 -23.13
CA PHE A 292 1.00 -0.29 -23.35
C PHE A 292 2.37 -0.91 -23.63
N TYR A 293 2.77 -1.86 -22.79
CA TYR A 293 4.10 -2.46 -22.83
C TYR A 293 4.06 -3.80 -23.56
N THR A 294 4.90 -3.93 -24.58
CA THR A 294 5.05 -5.16 -25.38
C THR A 294 6.51 -5.60 -25.38
N PHE A 295 6.75 -6.88 -25.67
CA PHE A 295 8.10 -7.43 -25.84
C PHE A 295 8.37 -7.68 -27.31
#